data_AF-A0A946X0L1-F1
#
_entry.id   AF-A0A946X0L1-F1
#
_cell.length_a   1.000
_cell.length_b   1.000
_cell.length_c   1.000
_cell.angle_alpha   90.00
_cell.angle_beta   90.00
_cell.angle_gamma   90.00
#
_symmetry.space_group_name_H-M   'P 1'
#
loop_
_entity.id
_entity.type
_entity.pdbx_description
1 polymer ?
#
loop_
_entity_poly.entity_id
_entity_poly.type
_entity_poly.pdbx_seq_one_letter_code
_entity_poly.pdbx_strand_id
1 'polypeptide(L)'
;MRKLLTLSLLLLFSVDVFAQDEYCFVKEESNIWGLSFAIEDECKKGQLLWAEMEYGKETVDYQQDVDIYYGTYLAGNHCDFRNEIIIKRTDDKRRLIVQCIINGDKRRRDEEQRD
;
A
#
# COMPACT_ATOMS: atom_id res chain seq x y z
N MET A 1 17.63 38.60 -21.24
CA MET A 1 18.15 37.51 -20.39
C MET A 1 17.34 37.24 -19.11
N ARG A 2 16.52 38.17 -18.58
CA ARG A 2 15.67 37.90 -17.40
C ARG A 2 14.50 36.93 -17.63
N LYS A 3 14.01 36.77 -18.87
CA LYS A 3 12.87 35.88 -19.19
C LYS A 3 13.24 34.39 -19.32
N LEU A 4 14.53 34.04 -19.47
CA LEU A 4 14.94 32.63 -19.50
C LEU A 4 14.99 32.01 -18.10
N LEU A 5 15.34 32.80 -17.08
CA LEU A 5 15.48 32.33 -15.70
C LEU A 5 14.15 31.90 -15.05
N THR A 6 13.03 32.44 -15.53
CA THR A 6 11.69 32.10 -15.00
C THR A 6 11.17 30.75 -15.49
N LEU A 7 11.60 30.28 -16.68
CA LEU A 7 11.17 28.98 -17.21
C LEU A 7 11.87 27.81 -16.51
N SER A 8 13.14 28.00 -16.15
CA SER A 8 13.95 27.00 -15.43
C SER A 8 13.46 26.75 -14.00
N LEU A 9 12.81 27.71 -13.36
CA LEU A 9 12.29 27.56 -12.00
C LEU A 9 10.97 26.75 -11.97
N LEU A 10 10.13 26.85 -13.01
CA LEU A 10 8.88 26.10 -13.14
C LEU A 10 9.10 24.60 -13.36
N LEU A 11 10.18 24.21 -14.05
CA LEU A 11 10.53 22.81 -14.30
C LEU A 11 11.03 22.07 -13.05
N LEU A 12 11.50 22.79 -12.03
CA LEU A 12 11.98 22.19 -10.78
C LEU A 12 10.84 21.83 -9.83
N PHE A 13 9.65 22.44 -9.98
CA PHE A 13 8.48 22.16 -9.13
C PHE A 13 7.52 21.14 -9.75
N SER A 14 7.73 20.72 -11.00
CA SER A 14 6.81 19.78 -11.66
C SER A 14 7.11 18.32 -11.36
N VAL A 15 8.34 17.95 -10.99
CA VAL A 15 8.73 16.53 -10.84
C VAL A 15 8.18 15.87 -9.57
N ASP A 16 8.11 16.60 -8.45
CA ASP A 16 7.66 16.03 -7.17
C ASP A 16 6.14 15.81 -7.10
N VAL A 17 5.36 16.55 -7.89
CA VAL A 17 3.89 16.44 -7.90
C VAL A 17 3.42 15.19 -8.67
N PHE A 18 4.15 14.75 -9.69
CA PHE A 18 3.73 13.59 -10.51
C PHE A 18 4.02 12.24 -9.86
N ALA A 19 4.97 12.14 -8.92
CA ALA A 19 5.32 10.87 -8.28
C ALA A 19 4.29 10.42 -7.22
N GLN A 20 3.59 11.37 -6.59
CA GLN A 20 2.65 11.08 -5.51
C GLN A 20 1.35 10.41 -6.01
N ASP A 21 0.98 10.62 -7.26
CA ASP A 21 -0.23 10.03 -7.82
C ASP A 21 -0.06 8.54 -8.18
N GLU A 22 1.17 8.03 -8.28
CA GLU A 22 1.43 6.64 -8.71
C GLU A 22 1.65 5.67 -7.53
N TYR A 23 2.09 6.16 -6.37
CA TYR A 23 2.46 5.34 -5.21
C TYR A 23 1.65 5.72 -3.97
N CYS A 24 1.15 4.71 -3.23
CA CYS A 24 0.58 4.91 -1.90
C CYS A 24 1.38 4.13 -0.85
N PHE A 25 1.97 4.83 0.12
CA PHE A 25 2.70 4.22 1.21
C PHE A 25 1.92 4.36 2.50
N VAL A 26 1.69 3.24 3.20
CA VAL A 26 0.98 3.23 4.48
C VAL A 26 1.74 2.36 5.47
N LYS A 27 1.88 2.83 6.70
CA LYS A 27 2.56 2.09 7.77
C LYS A 27 1.76 2.13 9.07
N GLU A 28 1.66 0.97 9.72
CA GLU A 28 1.01 0.84 11.03
C GLU A 28 1.77 -0.10 11.98
N GLU A 29 1.60 0.12 13.28
CA GLU A 29 2.20 -0.71 14.32
C GLU A 29 1.22 -1.77 14.82
N SER A 30 1.52 -3.04 14.56
CA SER A 30 0.86 -4.23 15.13
C SER A 30 -0.68 -4.27 15.02
N ASN A 31 -1.27 -3.49 14.11
CA ASN A 31 -2.71 -3.39 13.94
C ASN A 31 -3.10 -3.50 12.46
N ILE A 32 -3.52 -4.69 12.06
CA ILE A 32 -3.94 -4.98 10.69
C ILE A 32 -5.19 -4.19 10.26
N TRP A 33 -6.09 -3.91 11.20
CA TRP A 33 -7.31 -3.16 10.94
C TRP A 33 -7.01 -1.68 10.72
N GLY A 34 -6.14 -1.11 11.56
CA GLY A 34 -5.61 0.24 11.36
C GLY A 34 -4.97 0.38 9.99
N LEU A 35 -4.14 -0.60 9.60
CA LEU A 35 -3.48 -0.59 8.30
C LEU A 35 -4.48 -0.65 7.15
N SER A 36 -5.52 -1.50 7.27
CA SER A 36 -6.58 -1.57 6.26
C SER A 36 -7.37 -0.26 6.14
N PHE A 37 -7.68 0.40 7.25
CA PHE A 37 -8.42 1.67 7.22
C PHE A 37 -7.58 2.81 6.64
N ALA A 38 -6.30 2.88 6.98
CA ALA A 38 -5.40 3.88 6.41
C ALA A 38 -5.23 3.69 4.89
N ILE A 39 -5.17 2.44 4.39
CA ILE A 39 -5.19 2.17 2.94
C ILE A 39 -6.48 2.70 2.29
N GLU A 40 -7.64 2.53 2.93
CA GLU A 40 -8.93 3.00 2.39
C GLU A 40 -9.08 4.52 2.39
N ASP A 41 -8.51 5.19 3.39
CA ASP A 41 -8.59 6.65 3.55
C ASP A 41 -7.58 7.38 2.66
N GLU A 42 -6.35 6.85 2.56
CA GLU A 42 -5.23 7.56 1.97
C GLU A 42 -4.96 7.16 0.51
N CYS A 43 -5.32 5.94 0.11
CA CYS A 43 -4.95 5.40 -1.19
C CYS A 43 -6.09 5.39 -2.22
N LYS A 44 -5.71 5.48 -3.50
CA LYS A 44 -6.62 5.46 -4.64
C LYS A 44 -6.45 4.19 -5.47
N LYS A 45 -7.55 3.76 -6.10
CA LYS A 45 -7.54 2.68 -7.11
C LYS A 45 -6.49 2.95 -8.17
N GLY A 46 -5.73 1.91 -8.52
CA GLY A 46 -4.71 1.96 -9.56
C GLY A 46 -3.33 2.42 -9.09
N GLN A 47 -3.19 2.94 -7.87
CA GLN A 47 -1.87 3.24 -7.30
C GLN A 47 -1.12 1.94 -6.95
N LEU A 48 0.20 2.01 -6.96
CA LEU A 48 1.06 0.98 -6.38
C LEU A 48 1.09 1.15 -4.86
N LEU A 49 0.49 0.20 -4.15
CA LEU A 49 0.51 0.12 -2.71
C LEU A 49 1.87 -0.38 -2.20
N TRP A 50 2.34 0.26 -1.13
CA TRP A 50 3.35 -0.27 -0.23
C TRP A 50 2.81 -0.17 1.20
N ALA A 51 2.27 -1.27 1.72
CA ALA A 51 1.75 -1.35 3.09
C ALA A 51 2.77 -2.06 4.00
N GLU A 52 3.13 -1.44 5.13
CA GLU A 52 4.03 -1.98 6.13
C GLU A 52 3.33 -2.14 7.49
N MET A 53 3.35 -3.34 8.06
CA MET A 53 2.96 -3.57 9.44
C MET A 53 4.19 -3.94 10.27
N GLU A 54 4.48 -3.18 11.33
CA GLU A 54 5.58 -3.45 12.25
C GLU A 54 5.11 -4.19 13.50
N TYR A 55 5.78 -5.29 13.84
CA TYR A 55 5.58 -6.07 15.06
C TYR A 55 6.57 -5.66 16.16
N GLY A 56 6.09 -5.77 17.41
CA GLY A 56 6.90 -5.64 18.61
C GLY A 56 8.01 -6.71 18.72
N LYS A 57 8.97 -6.49 19.62
CA LYS A 57 10.16 -7.36 19.79
C LYS A 57 9.87 -8.78 20.29
N GLU A 58 8.72 -9.05 20.89
CA GLU A 58 8.49 -10.29 21.64
C GLU A 58 7.80 -11.41 20.84
N THR A 59 7.39 -11.16 19.61
CA THR A 59 6.55 -12.10 18.85
C THR A 59 7.32 -12.65 17.64
N VAL A 60 8.33 -13.50 17.88
CA VAL A 60 9.25 -13.95 16.82
C VAL A 60 9.01 -15.39 16.37
N ASP A 61 8.52 -16.28 17.24
CA ASP A 61 8.49 -17.73 16.95
C ASP A 61 7.16 -18.28 16.40
N TYR A 62 6.03 -17.58 16.56
CA TYR A 62 4.72 -17.98 16.00
C TYR A 62 4.26 -17.11 14.81
N GLN A 63 5.08 -16.16 14.36
CA GLN A 63 4.60 -15.12 13.45
C GLN A 63 4.48 -15.55 11.98
N GLN A 64 5.12 -16.64 11.53
CA GLN A 64 5.18 -16.89 10.09
C GLN A 64 3.78 -17.20 9.49
N ASP A 65 2.98 -18.00 10.20
CA ASP A 65 1.60 -18.27 9.79
C ASP A 65 0.69 -17.04 9.94
N VAL A 66 0.98 -16.20 10.93
CA VAL A 66 0.28 -14.94 11.20
C VAL A 66 0.58 -13.89 10.11
N ASP A 67 1.83 -13.82 9.64
CA ASP A 67 2.28 -12.95 8.56
C ASP A 67 1.63 -13.31 7.23
N ILE A 68 1.60 -14.62 6.92
CA ILE A 68 0.94 -15.12 5.72
C ILE A 68 -0.56 -14.83 5.80
N TYR A 69 -1.19 -15.07 6.95
CA TYR A 69 -2.61 -14.79 7.15
C TYR A 69 -2.93 -13.31 6.95
N TYR A 70 -2.22 -12.40 7.63
CA TYR A 70 -2.46 -10.96 7.52
C TYR A 70 -2.08 -10.39 6.16
N GLY A 71 -0.99 -10.86 5.56
CA GLY A 71 -0.59 -10.46 4.21
C GLY A 71 -1.63 -10.89 3.18
N THR A 72 -2.13 -12.14 3.28
CA THR A 72 -3.20 -12.65 2.43
C THR A 72 -4.50 -11.90 2.64
N TYR A 73 -4.82 -11.55 3.89
CA TYR A 73 -6.00 -10.74 4.22
C TYR A 73 -5.93 -9.36 3.56
N LEU A 74 -4.83 -8.63 3.71
CA LEU A 74 -4.64 -7.33 3.07
C LEU A 74 -4.71 -7.44 1.55
N ALA A 75 -4.02 -8.44 0.99
CA ALA A 75 -4.04 -8.67 -0.45
C ALA A 75 -5.45 -8.95 -0.99
N GLY A 76 -6.21 -9.81 -0.31
CA GLY A 76 -7.60 -10.13 -0.64
C GLY A 76 -8.54 -8.93 -0.62
N ASN A 77 -8.23 -7.96 0.22
CA ASN A 77 -9.03 -6.78 0.44
C ASN A 77 -8.69 -5.63 -0.51
N HIS A 78 -7.42 -5.46 -0.85
CA HIS A 78 -6.93 -4.22 -1.47
C HIS A 78 -6.23 -4.42 -2.81
N CYS A 79 -5.82 -5.63 -3.19
CA CYS A 79 -5.01 -5.85 -4.39
C CYS A 79 -5.83 -6.29 -5.61
N ASP A 80 -5.43 -5.84 -6.79
CA ASP A 80 -5.88 -6.41 -8.07
C ASP A 80 -5.09 -7.69 -8.37
N PHE A 81 -5.76 -8.85 -8.23
CA PHE A 81 -5.20 -10.18 -8.48
C PHE A 81 -4.78 -10.46 -9.92
N ARG A 82 -5.08 -9.57 -10.87
CA ARG A 82 -4.55 -9.65 -12.23
C ARG A 82 -3.10 -9.16 -12.32
N ASN A 83 -2.64 -8.45 -11.31
CA ASN A 83 -1.27 -7.96 -11.19
C ASN A 83 -0.49 -8.78 -10.15
N GLU A 84 0.83 -8.60 -10.15
CA GLU A 84 1.70 -9.21 -9.15
C GLU A 84 1.37 -8.69 -7.74
N ILE A 85 1.42 -9.60 -6.77
CA ILE A 85 1.24 -9.31 -5.34
C ILE A 85 2.48 -9.83 -4.62
N ILE A 86 3.16 -8.93 -3.91
CA ILE A 86 4.32 -9.27 -3.09
C ILE A 86 3.90 -9.24 -1.64
N ILE A 87 4.00 -10.39 -0.96
CA ILE A 87 3.85 -10.50 0.48
C ILE A 87 5.19 -10.95 1.03
N LYS A 88 5.85 -10.08 1.80
CA LYS A 88 7.20 -10.32 2.30
C LYS A 88 7.30 -10.03 3.79
N ARG A 89 8.07 -10.85 4.49
CA ARG A 89 8.59 -10.51 5.81
C ARG A 89 10.01 -9.94 5.69
N THR A 90 10.34 -8.91 6.46
CA THR A 90 11.71 -8.39 6.53
C THR A 90 12.65 -9.39 7.21
N ASP A 91 13.95 -9.26 6.92
CA ASP A 91 14.98 -10.18 7.41
C ASP A 91 15.11 -10.16 8.93
N ASP A 92 14.84 -9.01 9.57
CA ASP A 92 14.78 -8.87 11.03
C ASP A 92 13.50 -9.48 11.63
N LYS A 93 12.61 -10.02 10.80
CA LYS A 93 11.34 -10.64 11.16
C LYS A 93 10.33 -9.70 11.82
N ARG A 94 10.57 -8.39 11.78
CA ARG A 94 9.75 -7.40 12.49
C ARG A 94 8.70 -6.74 11.63
N ARG A 95 8.73 -6.89 10.30
CA ARG A 95 7.76 -6.24 9.42
C ARG A 95 7.16 -7.20 8.42
N LEU A 96 5.85 -7.07 8.24
CA LEU A 96 5.12 -7.59 7.10
C LEU A 96 4.97 -6.47 6.08
N ILE A 97 5.26 -6.77 4.81
CA ILE A 97 5.14 -5.86 3.69
C ILE A 97 4.18 -6.48 2.68
N VAL A 98 3.19 -5.70 2.23
CA VAL A 98 2.32 -6.04 1.09
C VAL A 98 2.49 -4.97 0.01
N GLN A 99 2.81 -5.40 -1.21
CA GLN A 99 2.88 -4.53 -2.38
C GLN A 99 2.03 -5.07 -3.51
N CYS A 100 1.23 -4.21 -4.14
CA CYS A 100 0.37 -4.56 -5.26
C CYS A 100 -0.24 -3.31 -5.89
N ILE A 101 -0.90 -3.48 -7.03
CA ILE A 101 -1.80 -2.44 -7.56
C ILE A 101 -3.11 -2.45 -6.79
N ILE A 102 -3.54 -1.28 -6.33
CA ILE A 102 -4.77 -1.14 -5.53
C ILE A 102 -6.01 -1.38 -6.39
N ASN A 103 -6.82 -2.33 -5.95
CA ASN A 103 -8.17 -2.52 -6.42
C ASN A 103 -9.14 -1.70 -5.55
N GLY A 104 -9.79 -0.69 -6.14
CA GLY A 104 -10.78 0.14 -5.43
C GLY A 104 -12.16 -0.51 -5.27
N ASP A 105 -12.40 -1.69 -5.83
CA ASP A 105 -13.71 -2.34 -5.78
C ASP A 105 -13.81 -3.34 -4.62
N LYS A 106 -13.90 -2.82 -3.39
CA LYS A 106 -14.24 -3.64 -2.22
C LYS A 106 -15.71 -4.08 -2.15
N ARG A 107 -16.60 -3.58 -3.01
CA ARG A 107 -18.02 -4.01 -3.05
C ARG A 107 -18.35 -5.05 -4.13
N ARG A 108 -17.37 -5.55 -4.89
CA ARG A 108 -17.59 -6.55 -5.97
C ARG A 108 -17.87 -7.98 -5.47
N ARG A 109 -18.65 -8.14 -4.40
CA ARG A 109 -19.24 -9.45 -4.05
C ARG A 109 -20.66 -9.38 -3.50
N ASP A 110 -21.11 -8.24 -2.98
CA ASP A 110 -22.45 -8.10 -2.42
C ASP A 110 -23.44 -7.31 -3.30
N GLU A 111 -22.94 -6.68 -4.37
CA GLU A 111 -23.76 -5.93 -5.34
C GLU A 111 -23.99 -6.71 -6.65
N GLU A 112 -22.99 -7.45 -7.15
CA GLU A 112 -23.16 -8.31 -8.35
C GLU A 112 -23.97 -9.60 -8.08
N GLN A 113 -24.39 -9.84 -6.83
CA GLN A 113 -25.33 -10.94 -6.48
C GLN A 113 -26.76 -10.45 -6.24
N ARG A 114 -27.06 -9.18 -6.54
CA ARG A 114 -28.36 -8.55 -6.31
C ARG A 114 -29.02 -7.96 -7.57
N ASP A 115 -28.57 -8.37 -8.75
CA ASP A 115 -29.23 -8.12 -10.04
C ASP A 115 -29.56 -9.45 -10.74
#